data_AF-A0AAV8Z0W6-F1
#
_entry.id   AF-A0AAV8Z0W6-F1
#
_cell.length_a   1.000
_cell.length_b   1.000
_cell.length_c   1.000
_cell.angle_alpha   90.00
_cell.angle_beta   90.00
_cell.angle_gamma   90.00
#
_symmetry.space_group_name_H-M   'P 1'
#
loop_
_entity.id
_entity.type
_entity.pdbx_description
1 polymer ?
#
loop_
_entity_poly.entity_id
_entity_poly.type
_entity_poly.pdbx_seq_one_letter_code
_entity_poly.pdbx_strand_id
1 'polypeptide(L)'
;MENFAEEKICKYCAENLRICEDEGLECSTCRSHVHVRCLKRGSVPGGLSGDLFFTFICQECDSSNSEVFSRNKLSWLQVITLVLYHLQTKSLGLARKGFFHWRNHVATFIDRNWDILFSGDTKKKKKWTGTIAGTLSHFGSYIFLSGISTFNEPAWWTLMYPKLSPFAVSNLYALMTLEKQKAKIRNEKRVACDAELFQNILPVYIKDEEFLQPFNVTNAQLLSDVKEEIPEVKKNSKQKSGSSNVTKRKLVLPSMGGRSKKLMRLENSAPLLSDELTTNFNIPDSQEKPQATPKSDTKNVKESVKLLDPFCHYNTSLNNISRMKGLRMQTKITGGMRVEQILSPYSGIYLKPYIRRDAKTYPTWLRLMAELQLVANRKDKDYILPPRAPIDYTYVQPEHIPAINSICNQFFWPGIDLTESLQYPDFSCVVLYKKLIVGFAFLVPDVKHTENYLSFVFTRPSWRNCGIAKFMIYHLIQTSLGKDVTLHVSLNNPALFLYQKFGFKVENVVLDFYDKYFRSDVTDSKHAFFCRLER
;
A
#
# COMPACT_ATOMS: atom_id res chain seq x y z
N MET A 1 -24.72 -16.58 18.51
CA MET A 1 -25.28 -17.16 17.27
C MET A 1 -25.39 -16.11 16.15
N GLU A 2 -25.45 -14.83 16.51
CA GLU A 2 -25.57 -13.64 15.66
C GLU A 2 -24.46 -13.51 14.59
N ASN A 3 -23.22 -13.94 14.87
CA ASN A 3 -22.05 -13.70 14.00
C ASN A 3 -22.13 -14.24 12.56
N PHE A 4 -23.04 -15.18 12.24
CA PHE A 4 -23.24 -15.72 10.89
C PHE A 4 -24.63 -15.41 10.30
N ALA A 5 -25.51 -14.72 11.04
CA ALA A 5 -26.94 -14.63 10.72
C ALA A 5 -27.42 -13.21 10.35
N GLU A 6 -26.66 -12.18 10.66
CA GLU A 6 -27.03 -10.77 10.46
C GLU A 6 -26.21 -10.14 9.32
N GLU A 7 -26.87 -9.42 8.41
CA GLU A 7 -26.17 -8.56 7.44
C GLU A 7 -25.56 -7.35 8.14
N LYS A 8 -24.27 -7.43 8.43
CA LYS A 8 -23.52 -6.38 9.14
C LYS A 8 -23.05 -5.32 8.14
N ILE A 9 -23.44 -4.06 8.33
CA ILE A 9 -23.06 -2.93 7.47
C ILE A 9 -21.86 -2.17 8.07
N CYS A 10 -20.92 -1.75 7.22
CA CYS A 10 -19.75 -0.98 7.64
C CYS A 10 -20.09 0.50 7.86
N LYS A 11 -19.77 1.02 9.04
CA LYS A 11 -20.01 2.42 9.43
C LYS A 11 -19.32 3.45 8.53
N TYR A 12 -18.20 3.09 7.88
CA TYR A 12 -17.37 4.06 7.14
C TYR A 12 -17.63 4.09 5.63
N CYS A 13 -18.10 3.00 5.01
CA CYS A 13 -18.41 2.94 3.56
C CYS A 13 -19.87 2.60 3.24
N ALA A 14 -20.68 2.22 4.24
CA ALA A 14 -22.06 1.73 4.08
C ALA A 14 -22.23 0.46 3.23
N GLU A 15 -21.14 -0.27 2.93
CA GLU A 15 -21.17 -1.57 2.27
C GLU A 15 -21.33 -2.71 3.30
N ASN A 16 -21.88 -3.85 2.87
CA ASN A 16 -22.00 -5.04 3.72
C ASN A 16 -20.62 -5.67 4.02
N LEU A 17 -20.46 -6.19 5.23
CA LEU A 17 -19.39 -7.11 5.60
C LEU A 17 -19.75 -8.51 5.09
N ARG A 18 -18.75 -9.21 4.55
CA ARG A 18 -18.87 -10.60 4.13
C ARG A 18 -17.87 -11.46 4.86
N ILE A 19 -18.35 -12.56 5.43
CA ILE A 19 -17.51 -13.55 6.13
C ILE A 19 -16.57 -14.20 5.10
N CYS A 20 -15.34 -14.50 5.51
CA CYS A 20 -14.23 -14.96 4.66
C CYS A 20 -13.71 -14.00 3.57
N GLU A 21 -14.51 -13.06 3.04
CA GLU A 21 -14.09 -12.10 2.00
C GLU A 21 -13.70 -10.72 2.57
N ASP A 22 -14.69 -9.98 3.08
CA ASP A 22 -14.61 -8.58 3.48
C ASP A 22 -15.10 -8.45 4.93
N GLU A 23 -14.25 -8.92 5.83
CA GLU A 23 -14.54 -8.95 7.26
C GLU A 23 -14.14 -7.62 7.96
N GLY A 24 -14.57 -7.46 9.21
CA GLY A 24 -14.38 -6.23 9.97
C GLY A 24 -14.47 -6.41 11.48
N LEU A 25 -14.12 -5.36 12.21
CA LEU A 25 -14.14 -5.30 13.67
C LEU A 25 -15.44 -4.64 14.15
N GLU A 26 -15.97 -5.13 15.27
CA GLU A 26 -17.07 -4.49 16.00
C GLU A 26 -16.52 -3.48 17.01
N CYS A 27 -17.07 -2.26 17.04
CA CYS A 27 -16.72 -1.28 18.04
C CYS A 27 -17.39 -1.61 19.39
N SER A 28 -16.58 -1.88 20.42
CA SER A 28 -17.04 -2.23 21.76
C SER A 28 -17.99 -1.21 22.43
N THR A 29 -17.94 0.06 22.03
CA THR A 29 -18.80 1.13 22.57
C THR A 29 -20.13 1.27 21.84
N CYS A 30 -20.13 1.32 20.49
CA CYS A 30 -21.32 1.61 19.69
C CYS A 30 -21.87 0.42 18.89
N ARG A 31 -21.25 -0.76 19.00
CA ARG A 31 -21.57 -2.03 18.29
C ARG A 31 -21.64 -1.92 16.76
N SER A 32 -21.21 -0.80 16.20
CA SER A 32 -21.09 -0.59 14.76
C SER A 32 -19.88 -1.36 14.23
N HIS A 33 -20.02 -1.92 13.03
CA HIS A 33 -18.97 -2.71 12.39
C HIS A 33 -18.14 -1.83 11.42
N VAL A 34 -16.86 -2.14 11.25
CA VAL A 34 -15.94 -1.45 10.34
C VAL A 34 -15.05 -2.48 9.63
N HIS A 35 -15.06 -2.54 8.29
CA HIS A 35 -14.15 -3.42 7.54
C HIS A 35 -12.69 -3.13 7.87
N VAL A 36 -11.84 -4.17 7.84
CA VAL A 36 -10.39 -4.02 8.04
C VAL A 36 -9.78 -3.02 7.06
N ARG A 37 -10.24 -3.03 5.80
CA ARG A 37 -9.81 -2.10 4.72
C ARG A 37 -10.18 -0.64 4.96
N CYS A 38 -11.23 -0.39 5.74
CA CYS A 38 -11.80 0.93 5.99
C CYS A 38 -11.19 1.64 7.21
N LEU A 39 -10.57 0.90 8.14
CA LEU A 39 -9.79 1.47 9.24
C LEU A 39 -8.80 2.53 8.72
N LYS A 40 -8.54 3.60 9.49
CA LYS A 40 -7.62 4.67 9.06
C LYS A 40 -6.21 4.16 8.75
N ARG A 41 -5.77 3.12 9.45
CA ARG A 41 -4.48 2.44 9.23
C ARG A 41 -4.47 1.50 8.01
N GLY A 42 -5.62 1.22 7.39
CA GLY A 42 -5.80 0.25 6.30
C GLY A 42 -5.76 -1.22 6.74
N SER A 43 -5.40 -1.50 7.98
CA SER A 43 -5.42 -2.82 8.60
C SER A 43 -5.47 -2.72 10.12
N VAL A 44 -5.66 -3.87 10.79
CA VAL A 44 -5.40 -4.03 12.22
C VAL A 44 -3.89 -3.90 12.54
N PRO A 45 -3.49 -3.66 13.81
CA PRO A 45 -2.09 -3.66 14.22
C PRO A 45 -1.34 -4.95 13.80
N GLY A 46 -0.11 -4.80 13.34
CA GLY A 46 0.69 -5.89 12.75
C GLY A 46 0.32 -6.25 11.31
N GLY A 47 -0.95 -6.16 10.91
CA GLY A 47 -1.39 -6.37 9.53
C GLY A 47 -1.32 -7.81 9.02
N LEU A 48 -1.45 -8.79 9.92
CA LEU A 48 -1.60 -10.19 9.54
C LEU A 48 -2.93 -10.40 8.79
N SER A 49 -2.90 -11.20 7.73
CA SER A 49 -4.07 -11.45 6.87
C SER A 49 -5.13 -12.23 7.64
N GLY A 50 -6.38 -11.78 7.64
CA GLY A 50 -7.48 -12.43 8.37
C GLY A 50 -7.40 -12.31 9.89
N ASP A 51 -6.61 -11.38 10.43
CA ASP A 51 -6.54 -11.10 11.87
C ASP A 51 -7.64 -10.13 12.31
N LEU A 52 -8.59 -10.64 13.10
CA LEU A 52 -9.69 -9.87 13.70
C LEU A 52 -9.68 -9.95 15.23
N PHE A 53 -8.60 -10.45 15.83
CA PHE A 53 -8.57 -10.77 17.26
C PHE A 53 -8.16 -9.56 18.11
N PHE A 54 -8.98 -8.51 18.01
CA PHE A 54 -8.81 -7.24 18.72
C PHE A 54 -10.11 -6.78 19.36
N THR A 55 -10.01 -6.13 20.52
CA THR A 55 -11.05 -5.26 21.04
C THR A 55 -10.85 -3.88 20.41
N PHE A 56 -11.87 -3.36 19.73
CA PHE A 56 -11.80 -2.14 18.94
C PHE A 56 -12.68 -1.02 19.52
N ILE A 57 -12.21 0.22 19.43
CA ILE A 57 -12.97 1.44 19.68
C ILE A 57 -12.82 2.33 18.44
N CYS A 58 -13.94 2.66 17.79
CA CYS A 58 -13.93 3.52 16.62
C CYS A 58 -13.67 4.97 17.00
N GLN A 59 -13.20 5.76 16.04
CA GLN A 59 -12.71 7.13 16.25
C GLN A 59 -13.66 8.03 17.05
N GLU A 60 -14.97 7.95 16.78
CA GLU A 60 -16.01 8.78 17.42
C GLU A 60 -16.32 8.37 18.86
N CYS A 61 -15.93 7.17 19.27
CA CYS A 61 -16.21 6.64 20.61
C CYS A 61 -15.04 6.83 21.59
N ASP A 62 -13.86 7.21 21.10
CA ASP A 62 -12.70 7.50 21.95
C ASP A 62 -12.47 9.01 22.17
N SER A 63 -12.15 9.34 23.41
CA SER A 63 -11.81 10.68 23.89
C SER A 63 -10.62 11.34 23.17
N SER A 64 -9.69 10.58 22.60
CA SER A 64 -8.56 11.13 21.83
C SER A 64 -8.87 11.31 20.34
N ASN A 65 -10.10 11.00 19.90
CA ASN A 65 -10.54 11.09 18.50
C ASN A 65 -9.67 10.23 17.55
N SER A 66 -9.24 9.06 18.04
CA SER A 66 -8.37 8.12 17.34
C SER A 66 -8.90 6.68 17.42
N GLU A 67 -8.37 5.79 16.57
CA GLU A 67 -8.79 4.38 16.54
C GLU A 67 -7.94 3.56 17.52
N VAL A 68 -8.58 3.01 18.55
CA VAL A 68 -7.91 2.26 19.62
C VAL A 68 -8.13 0.76 19.43
N PHE A 69 -7.04 -0.01 19.55
CA PHE A 69 -7.02 -1.46 19.42
C PHE A 69 -6.35 -2.07 20.64
N SER A 70 -6.95 -3.11 21.22
CA SER A 70 -6.35 -3.93 22.26
C SER A 70 -6.29 -5.39 21.82
N ARG A 71 -5.15 -6.05 22.00
CA ARG A 71 -4.89 -7.41 21.49
C ARG A 71 -5.58 -8.46 22.35
N ASN A 72 -6.55 -9.18 21.75
CA ASN A 72 -7.26 -10.25 22.45
C ASN A 72 -6.33 -11.45 22.67
N LYS A 73 -6.54 -12.18 23.76
CA LYS A 73 -5.69 -13.32 24.15
C LYS A 73 -5.97 -14.56 23.29
N LEU A 74 -5.08 -14.80 22.32
CA LEU A 74 -5.20 -15.92 21.38
C LEU A 74 -4.95 -17.30 22.02
N SER A 75 -5.67 -18.29 21.50
CA SER A 75 -5.37 -19.72 21.64
C SER A 75 -4.38 -20.19 20.58
N TRP A 76 -3.68 -21.31 20.83
CA TRP A 76 -2.73 -21.87 19.85
C TRP A 76 -3.38 -22.28 18.53
N LEU A 77 -4.66 -22.68 18.54
CA LEU A 77 -5.42 -22.94 17.32
C LEU A 77 -5.51 -21.65 16.48
N GLN A 78 -6.01 -20.56 17.06
CA GLN A 78 -6.14 -19.27 16.37
C GLN A 78 -4.79 -18.74 15.86
N VAL A 79 -3.71 -18.83 16.66
CA VAL A 79 -2.36 -18.43 16.24
C VAL A 79 -1.89 -19.22 15.01
N ILE A 80 -2.07 -20.53 15.01
CA ILE A 80 -1.56 -21.39 13.94
C ILE A 80 -2.42 -21.28 12.67
N THR A 81 -3.74 -21.20 12.80
CA THR A 81 -4.64 -20.92 11.67
C THR A 81 -4.33 -19.56 11.06
N LEU A 82 -4.17 -18.51 11.87
CA LEU A 82 -3.82 -17.16 11.40
C LEU A 82 -2.47 -17.14 10.67
N VAL A 83 -1.43 -17.76 11.23
CA VAL A 83 -0.09 -17.77 10.61
C VAL A 83 -0.07 -18.60 9.34
N LEU A 84 -0.74 -19.76 9.28
CA LEU A 84 -0.85 -20.54 8.04
C LEU A 84 -1.65 -19.79 6.97
N TYR A 85 -2.77 -19.16 7.34
CA TYR A 85 -3.58 -18.35 6.42
C TYR A 85 -2.74 -17.20 5.83
N HIS A 86 -2.10 -16.39 6.68
CA HIS A 86 -1.26 -15.29 6.24
C HIS A 86 -0.05 -15.73 5.38
N LEU A 87 0.63 -16.82 5.76
CA LEU A 87 1.69 -17.40 4.92
C LEU A 87 1.14 -17.88 3.57
N GLN A 88 -0.07 -18.43 3.52
CA GLN A 88 -0.72 -18.84 2.28
C GLN A 88 -1.16 -17.64 1.42
N THR A 89 -1.63 -16.53 2.00
CA THR A 89 -2.01 -15.33 1.23
C THR A 89 -0.81 -14.49 0.77
N LYS A 90 0.27 -14.42 1.57
CA LYS A 90 1.38 -13.47 1.37
C LYS A 90 2.74 -14.11 1.09
N SER A 91 2.85 -15.44 1.11
CA SER A 91 4.14 -16.13 1.06
C SER A 91 4.09 -17.47 0.32
N LEU A 92 3.30 -17.58 -0.76
CA LEU A 92 3.23 -18.80 -1.59
C LEU A 92 4.61 -19.29 -2.06
N GLY A 93 5.55 -18.37 -2.36
CA GLY A 93 6.93 -18.72 -2.75
C GLY A 93 7.77 -19.43 -1.67
N LEU A 94 7.30 -19.48 -0.42
CA LEU A 94 7.88 -20.27 0.67
C LEU A 94 7.15 -21.61 0.89
N ALA A 95 6.11 -21.91 0.12
CA ALA A 95 5.31 -23.12 0.24
C ALA A 95 5.80 -24.20 -0.73
N ARG A 96 5.99 -25.43 -0.25
CA ARG A 96 6.24 -26.59 -1.11
C ARG A 96 4.88 -27.15 -1.52
N LYS A 97 4.46 -26.93 -2.77
CA LYS A 97 3.10 -27.26 -3.27
C LYS A 97 1.96 -26.78 -2.33
N GLY A 98 2.07 -25.58 -1.76
CA GLY A 98 1.08 -25.04 -0.81
C GLY A 98 1.18 -25.55 0.64
N PHE A 99 2.18 -26.37 0.99
CA PHE A 99 2.47 -26.78 2.37
C PHE A 99 3.66 -26.01 2.97
N PHE A 100 3.60 -25.75 4.27
CA PHE A 100 4.64 -25.08 5.05
C PHE A 100 5.23 -26.03 6.10
N HIS A 101 6.54 -25.96 6.32
CA HIS A 101 7.21 -26.75 7.35
C HIS A 101 6.99 -26.12 8.73
N TRP A 102 6.37 -26.83 9.70
CA TRP A 102 5.95 -26.22 10.97
C TRP A 102 7.10 -25.58 11.76
N ARG A 103 8.27 -26.25 11.85
CA ARG A 103 9.43 -25.68 12.55
C ARG A 103 10.07 -24.53 11.77
N ASN A 104 10.43 -24.76 10.51
CA ASN A 104 11.27 -23.83 9.77
C ASN A 104 10.49 -22.58 9.29
N HIS A 105 9.19 -22.70 8.99
CA HIS A 105 8.36 -21.60 8.50
C HIS A 105 7.45 -21.07 9.61
N VAL A 106 6.52 -21.88 10.13
CA VAL A 106 5.49 -21.43 11.10
C VAL A 106 6.10 -20.98 12.43
N ALA A 107 6.97 -21.78 13.05
CA ALA A 107 7.60 -21.41 14.32
C ALA A 107 8.57 -20.22 14.15
N THR A 108 9.37 -20.17 13.09
CA THR A 108 10.22 -19.00 12.78
C THR A 108 9.40 -17.72 12.60
N PHE A 109 8.23 -17.81 11.95
CA PHE A 109 7.32 -16.67 11.79
C PHE A 109 6.73 -16.22 13.12
N ILE A 110 6.26 -17.16 13.97
CA ILE A 110 5.72 -16.84 15.30
C ILE A 110 6.80 -16.25 16.21
N ASP A 111 8.05 -16.70 16.09
CA ASP A 111 9.16 -16.16 16.88
C ASP A 111 9.48 -14.71 16.49
N ARG A 112 9.62 -14.43 15.18
CA ARG A 112 9.89 -13.08 14.65
C ARG A 112 8.77 -12.08 14.92
N ASN A 113 7.52 -12.55 15.03
CA ASN A 113 6.33 -11.72 15.21
C ASN A 113 5.68 -11.93 16.58
N TRP A 114 6.44 -12.35 17.61
CA TRP A 114 5.90 -12.71 18.92
C TRP A 114 5.08 -11.58 19.55
N ASP A 115 5.62 -10.36 19.53
CA ASP A 115 5.01 -9.17 20.16
C ASP A 115 3.80 -8.62 19.37
N ILE A 116 3.59 -9.09 18.14
CA ILE A 116 2.39 -8.82 17.32
C ILE A 116 1.31 -9.87 17.59
N LEU A 117 1.71 -11.14 17.74
CA LEU A 117 0.78 -12.24 17.97
C LEU A 117 0.23 -12.24 19.40
N PHE A 118 1.06 -11.94 20.40
CA PHE A 118 0.70 -12.04 21.81
C PHE A 118 0.78 -10.70 22.53
N SER A 119 -0.22 -10.41 23.37
CA SER A 119 -0.23 -9.24 24.27
C SER A 119 0.99 -9.27 25.22
N GLY A 120 1.60 -8.10 25.48
CA GLY A 120 2.95 -7.97 26.05
C GLY A 120 3.24 -8.66 27.39
N ASP A 121 2.22 -9.03 28.17
CA ASP A 121 2.36 -9.84 29.39
C ASP A 121 2.81 -11.30 29.10
N THR A 122 2.71 -11.75 27.84
CA THR A 122 2.84 -13.16 27.44
C THR A 122 4.30 -13.59 27.29
N LYS A 123 4.95 -13.88 28.42
CA LYS A 123 6.34 -14.37 28.47
C LYS A 123 6.51 -15.72 27.74
N LYS A 124 7.44 -15.74 26.77
CA LYS A 124 7.80 -16.89 25.93
C LYS A 124 8.32 -18.08 26.75
N LYS A 125 7.58 -19.20 26.78
CA LYS A 125 7.96 -20.43 27.52
C LYS A 125 9.05 -21.22 26.78
N LYS A 126 10.09 -21.72 27.46
CA LYS A 126 11.26 -22.41 26.84
C LYS A 126 10.94 -23.57 25.88
N LYS A 127 9.80 -24.27 26.01
CA LYS A 127 9.38 -25.40 25.15
C LYS A 127 8.15 -25.10 24.27
N TRP A 128 7.83 -23.82 24.03
CA TRP A 128 6.61 -23.40 23.32
C TRP A 128 6.41 -24.05 21.95
N THR A 129 7.48 -24.28 21.19
CA THR A 129 7.45 -24.85 19.82
C THR A 129 6.82 -26.25 19.76
N GLY A 130 6.94 -27.07 20.81
CA GLY A 130 6.27 -28.37 20.87
C GLY A 130 4.74 -28.28 20.88
N THR A 131 4.19 -27.18 21.38
CA THR A 131 2.74 -26.91 21.37
C THR A 131 2.22 -26.69 19.94
N ILE A 132 3.05 -26.19 19.02
CA ILE A 132 2.69 -26.03 17.61
C ILE A 132 2.40 -27.40 17.00
N ALA A 133 3.36 -28.33 17.10
CA ALA A 133 3.23 -29.67 16.57
C ALA A 133 2.03 -30.42 17.20
N GLY A 134 1.88 -30.35 18.53
CA GLY A 134 0.74 -30.97 19.23
C GLY A 134 -0.62 -30.42 18.79
N THR A 135 -0.72 -29.10 18.55
CA THR A 135 -1.96 -28.46 18.07
C THR A 135 -2.24 -28.85 16.62
N LEU A 136 -1.24 -28.84 15.74
CA LEU A 136 -1.37 -29.28 14.34
C LEU A 136 -1.87 -30.73 14.24
N SER A 137 -1.29 -31.64 15.05
CA SER A 137 -1.74 -33.04 15.09
C SER A 137 -3.15 -33.21 15.69
N HIS A 138 -3.51 -32.47 16.74
CA HIS A 138 -4.84 -32.55 17.36
C HIS A 138 -5.97 -32.11 16.41
N PHE A 139 -5.74 -31.08 15.60
CA PHE A 139 -6.72 -30.52 14.66
C PHE A 139 -6.48 -30.99 13.20
N GLY A 140 -5.63 -32.00 13.03
CA GLY A 140 -5.11 -32.51 11.75
C GLY A 140 -6.07 -33.37 10.92
N SER A 141 -7.35 -33.44 11.32
CA SER A 141 -8.42 -34.17 10.63
C SER A 141 -9.60 -33.28 10.20
N TYR A 142 -9.59 -31.98 10.52
CA TYR A 142 -10.67 -31.06 10.15
C TYR A 142 -10.30 -29.58 9.98
N ILE A 143 -9.16 -29.10 10.47
CA ILE A 143 -8.69 -27.72 10.26
C ILE A 143 -7.34 -27.68 9.55
N PHE A 144 -6.41 -28.57 9.91
CA PHE A 144 -5.10 -28.68 9.27
C PHE A 144 -4.98 -29.96 8.46
N LEU A 145 -4.25 -29.88 7.34
CA LEU A 145 -3.93 -31.03 6.49
C LEU A 145 -2.43 -31.34 6.60
N SER A 146 -2.10 -32.60 6.88
CA SER A 146 -0.72 -33.09 6.94
C SER A 146 -0.20 -33.45 5.54
N GLY A 147 0.96 -32.93 5.16
CA GLY A 147 1.62 -33.20 3.87
C GLY A 147 2.38 -34.52 3.80
N ILE A 148 2.34 -35.35 4.86
CA ILE A 148 3.16 -36.57 4.94
C ILE A 148 2.88 -37.57 3.81
N SER A 149 1.61 -37.69 3.37
CA SER A 149 1.19 -38.48 2.21
C SER A 149 1.64 -37.91 0.86
N THR A 150 1.99 -36.62 0.82
CA THR A 150 2.33 -35.88 -0.42
C THR A 150 3.83 -35.77 -0.67
N PHE A 151 4.65 -35.83 0.40
CA PHE A 151 6.12 -35.71 0.32
C PHE A 151 6.89 -36.93 0.84
N ASN A 152 6.22 -37.88 1.50
CA ASN A 152 6.85 -38.94 2.32
C ASN A 152 7.80 -38.37 3.41
N GLU A 153 7.64 -37.10 3.74
CA GLU A 153 8.37 -36.36 4.78
C GLU A 153 7.38 -35.90 5.86
N PRO A 154 7.68 -36.11 7.15
CA PRO A 154 6.89 -35.51 8.22
C PRO A 154 7.07 -33.97 8.25
N ALA A 155 6.34 -33.30 9.15
CA ALA A 155 6.46 -31.87 9.47
C ALA A 155 5.96 -30.83 8.44
N TRP A 156 5.45 -31.24 7.28
CA TRP A 156 4.75 -30.37 6.33
C TRP A 156 3.24 -30.28 6.64
N TRP A 157 2.68 -29.05 6.68
CA TRP A 157 1.28 -28.79 7.02
C TRP A 157 0.69 -27.65 6.20
N THR A 158 -0.63 -27.66 6.00
CA THR A 158 -1.40 -26.55 5.40
C THR A 158 -2.81 -26.46 6.01
N LEU A 159 -3.61 -25.46 5.61
CA LEU A 159 -5.03 -25.37 6.00
C LEU A 159 -5.86 -26.35 5.17
N MET A 160 -6.81 -27.04 5.80
CA MET A 160 -7.70 -27.95 5.07
C MET A 160 -8.67 -27.19 4.15
N TYR A 161 -9.07 -25.96 4.53
CA TYR A 161 -9.87 -25.04 3.72
C TYR A 161 -9.13 -23.71 3.57
N PRO A 162 -8.53 -23.40 2.41
CA PRO A 162 -7.56 -22.29 2.28
C PRO A 162 -8.20 -20.90 2.14
N LYS A 163 -9.45 -20.81 1.67
CA LYS A 163 -10.21 -19.54 1.59
C LYS A 163 -10.89 -19.14 2.90
N LEU A 164 -10.96 -20.05 3.88
CA LEU A 164 -11.73 -19.91 5.11
C LEU A 164 -10.98 -19.01 6.11
N SER A 165 -11.58 -17.91 6.57
CA SER A 165 -10.86 -16.95 7.42
C SER A 165 -10.51 -17.51 8.82
N PRO A 166 -9.42 -17.05 9.45
CA PRO A 166 -9.08 -17.43 10.83
C PRO A 166 -10.20 -17.12 11.83
N PHE A 167 -10.98 -16.06 11.58
CA PHE A 167 -12.15 -15.68 12.38
C PHE A 167 -13.31 -16.67 12.19
N ALA A 168 -13.66 -17.02 10.94
CA ALA A 168 -14.69 -18.00 10.66
C ALA A 168 -14.33 -19.38 11.24
N VAL A 169 -13.10 -19.88 11.05
CA VAL A 169 -12.61 -21.13 11.67
C VAL A 169 -12.72 -21.05 13.20
N SER A 170 -12.34 -19.93 13.82
CA SER A 170 -12.45 -19.74 15.27
C SER A 170 -13.91 -19.77 15.76
N ASN A 171 -14.85 -19.20 15.02
CA ASN A 171 -16.27 -19.19 15.37
C ASN A 171 -16.89 -20.59 15.19
N LEU A 172 -16.57 -21.30 14.09
CA LEU A 172 -17.00 -22.69 13.85
C LEU A 172 -16.52 -23.62 14.97
N TYR A 173 -15.26 -23.49 15.40
CA TYR A 173 -14.73 -24.28 16.52
C TYR A 173 -15.40 -23.95 17.87
N ALA A 174 -15.79 -22.68 18.09
CA ALA A 174 -16.56 -22.29 19.28
C ALA A 174 -17.97 -22.91 19.27
N LEU A 175 -18.67 -22.90 18.13
CA LEU A 175 -19.97 -23.56 17.96
C LEU A 175 -19.87 -25.07 18.20
N MET A 176 -18.90 -25.73 17.58
CA MET A 176 -18.59 -27.15 17.78
C MET A 176 -18.35 -27.50 19.26
N THR A 177 -17.62 -26.64 19.99
CA THR A 177 -17.36 -26.82 21.42
C THR A 177 -18.64 -26.67 22.27
N LEU A 178 -19.49 -25.70 21.94
CA LEU A 178 -20.79 -25.49 22.60
C LEU A 178 -21.76 -26.64 22.34
N GLU A 179 -21.76 -27.23 21.14
CA GLU A 179 -22.59 -28.40 20.82
C GLU A 179 -22.16 -29.64 21.60
N LYS A 180 -20.85 -29.92 21.71
CA LYS A 180 -20.34 -30.99 22.59
C LYS A 180 -20.72 -30.79 24.05
N GLN A 181 -20.70 -29.54 24.55
CA GLN A 181 -21.15 -29.23 25.91
C GLN A 181 -22.65 -29.53 26.08
N LYS A 182 -23.50 -29.12 25.12
CA LYS A 182 -24.94 -29.43 25.13
C LYS A 182 -25.20 -30.95 25.06
N ALA A 183 -24.51 -31.67 24.17
CA ALA A 183 -24.63 -33.13 24.04
C ALA A 183 -24.26 -33.87 25.34
N LYS A 184 -23.20 -33.41 26.02
CA LYS A 184 -22.79 -33.91 27.34
C LYS A 184 -23.84 -33.64 28.42
N ILE A 185 -24.45 -32.45 28.42
CA ILE A 185 -25.56 -32.12 29.35
C ILE A 185 -26.80 -32.98 29.08
N ARG A 186 -27.05 -33.37 27.82
CA ARG A 186 -28.15 -34.26 27.41
C ARG A 186 -27.85 -35.76 27.57
N ASN A 187 -26.70 -36.14 28.12
CA ASN A 187 -26.27 -37.53 28.34
C ASN A 187 -26.32 -38.43 27.08
N GLU A 188 -25.94 -37.88 25.92
CA GLU A 188 -25.92 -38.61 24.64
C GLU A 188 -24.84 -39.71 24.62
N LYS A 189 -25.25 -40.97 24.45
CA LYS A 189 -24.37 -42.15 24.52
C LYS A 189 -23.44 -42.35 23.31
N ARG A 190 -23.59 -41.57 22.25
CA ARG A 190 -22.68 -41.53 21.09
C ARG A 190 -22.38 -40.07 20.77
N VAL A 191 -21.16 -39.64 21.09
CA VAL A 191 -20.61 -38.39 20.58
C VAL A 191 -19.97 -38.68 19.22
N ALA A 192 -20.41 -37.98 18.17
CA ALA A 192 -19.81 -38.08 16.83
C ALA A 192 -18.33 -37.67 16.85
N CYS A 193 -17.55 -38.13 15.87
CA CYS A 193 -16.14 -37.79 15.75
C CYS A 193 -15.97 -36.27 15.58
N ASP A 194 -14.88 -35.73 16.09
CA ASP A 194 -14.52 -34.31 15.97
C ASP A 194 -14.60 -33.80 14.53
N ALA A 195 -14.12 -34.58 13.57
CA ALA A 195 -14.15 -34.23 12.15
C ALA A 195 -15.58 -34.25 11.57
N GLU A 196 -16.40 -35.24 11.95
CA GLU A 196 -17.80 -35.36 11.52
C GLU A 196 -18.62 -34.16 12.02
N LEU A 197 -18.46 -33.77 13.29
CA LEU A 197 -19.17 -32.63 13.84
C LEU A 197 -18.78 -31.32 13.12
N PHE A 198 -17.49 -31.13 12.82
CA PHE A 198 -17.03 -29.94 12.08
C PHE A 198 -17.57 -29.94 10.64
N GLN A 199 -17.54 -31.08 9.94
CA GLN A 199 -18.08 -31.22 8.58
C GLN A 199 -19.60 -31.01 8.52
N ASN A 200 -20.34 -31.38 9.56
CA ASN A 200 -21.79 -31.14 9.65
C ASN A 200 -22.12 -29.66 9.93
N ILE A 201 -21.33 -28.98 10.77
CA ILE A 201 -21.52 -27.56 11.11
C ILE A 201 -21.15 -26.65 9.93
N LEU A 202 -20.05 -26.95 9.24
CA LEU A 202 -19.46 -26.09 8.20
C LEU A 202 -20.45 -25.59 7.12
N PRO A 203 -21.19 -26.45 6.38
CA PRO A 203 -22.11 -26.01 5.32
C PRO A 203 -23.41 -25.35 5.85
N VAL A 204 -23.69 -25.46 7.15
CA VAL A 204 -24.86 -24.79 7.77
C VAL A 204 -24.61 -23.29 7.95
N TYR A 205 -23.36 -22.90 8.20
CA TYR A 205 -22.97 -21.51 8.46
C TYR A 205 -22.19 -20.84 7.31
N ILE A 206 -21.66 -21.62 6.36
CA ILE A 206 -21.00 -21.12 5.14
C ILE A 206 -21.70 -21.73 3.93
N LYS A 207 -22.44 -20.89 3.19
CA LYS A 207 -23.30 -21.31 2.07
C LYS A 207 -22.57 -21.37 0.73
N ASP A 208 -21.47 -20.63 0.59
CA ASP A 208 -20.75 -20.46 -0.66
C ASP A 208 -19.77 -21.61 -0.89
N GLU A 209 -20.07 -22.47 -1.89
CA GLU A 209 -19.35 -23.72 -2.15
C GLU A 209 -17.83 -23.53 -2.36
N GLU A 210 -17.40 -22.37 -2.85
CA GLU A 210 -15.98 -22.07 -3.03
C GLU A 210 -15.15 -22.13 -1.74
N PHE A 211 -15.74 -21.82 -0.59
CA PHE A 211 -15.06 -21.86 0.72
C PHE A 211 -15.12 -23.26 1.35
N LEU A 212 -16.02 -24.11 0.84
CA LEU A 212 -16.18 -25.51 1.24
C LEU A 212 -15.22 -26.46 0.52
N GLN A 213 -14.49 -25.99 -0.51
CA GLN A 213 -13.52 -26.83 -1.23
C GLN A 213 -12.30 -27.14 -0.36
N PRO A 214 -12.01 -28.42 -0.07
CA PRO A 214 -10.81 -28.80 0.67
C PRO A 214 -9.56 -28.62 -0.22
N PHE A 215 -8.41 -28.38 0.42
CA PHE A 215 -7.13 -28.17 -0.26
C PHE A 215 -6.75 -29.38 -1.14
N ASN A 216 -6.70 -29.17 -2.45
CA ASN A 216 -6.27 -30.18 -3.43
C ASN A 216 -4.90 -29.82 -4.02
N VAL A 217 -3.99 -30.80 -4.06
CA VAL A 217 -2.59 -30.62 -4.47
C VAL A 217 -2.45 -30.21 -5.94
N THR A 218 -3.39 -30.61 -6.81
CA THR A 218 -3.42 -30.16 -8.23
C THR A 218 -3.83 -28.69 -8.38
N ASN A 219 -4.76 -28.19 -7.57
CA ASN A 219 -5.20 -26.79 -7.63
C ASN A 219 -4.08 -25.83 -7.19
N ALA A 220 -3.13 -26.29 -6.37
CA ALA A 220 -1.93 -25.53 -6.01
C ALA A 220 -0.96 -25.30 -7.18
N GLN A 221 -1.05 -26.08 -8.27
CA GLN A 221 -0.28 -25.85 -9.50
C GLN A 221 -0.97 -24.81 -10.38
N LEU A 222 -2.30 -24.90 -10.53
CA LEU A 222 -3.08 -23.87 -11.23
C LEU A 222 -2.90 -22.49 -10.60
N LEU A 223 -2.89 -22.38 -9.26
CA LEU A 223 -2.62 -21.13 -8.55
C LEU A 223 -1.20 -20.56 -8.71
N SER A 224 -0.24 -21.33 -9.25
CA SER A 224 1.06 -20.79 -9.71
C SER A 224 1.08 -20.43 -11.20
N ASP A 225 0.11 -20.89 -11.98
CA ASP A 225 0.07 -20.77 -13.45
C ASP A 225 -1.04 -19.85 -13.99
N VAL A 226 -1.89 -19.24 -13.14
CA VAL A 226 -2.81 -18.16 -13.55
C VAL A 226 -2.02 -16.90 -13.91
N LYS A 227 -1.54 -16.85 -15.15
CA LYS A 227 -1.32 -15.60 -15.87
C LYS A 227 -2.68 -15.00 -16.22
N GLU A 228 -2.79 -13.69 -16.17
CA GLU A 228 -3.92 -13.00 -16.81
C GLU A 228 -3.83 -13.23 -18.32
N GLU A 229 -4.83 -13.92 -18.90
CA GLU A 229 -4.90 -14.10 -20.35
C GLU A 229 -5.29 -12.76 -21.01
N ILE A 230 -4.27 -12.01 -21.42
CA ILE A 230 -4.42 -10.84 -22.29
C ILE A 230 -5.08 -11.33 -23.61
N PRO A 231 -6.28 -10.83 -23.98
CA PRO A 231 -6.99 -11.37 -25.14
C PRO A 231 -6.22 -11.15 -26.45
N GLU A 232 -5.80 -12.26 -27.10
CA GLU A 232 -5.05 -12.18 -28.35
C GLU A 232 -5.87 -11.55 -29.48
N VAL A 233 -5.37 -10.43 -30.03
CA VAL A 233 -5.92 -9.80 -31.23
C VAL A 233 -5.60 -10.65 -32.46
N LYS A 234 -6.53 -11.55 -32.80
CA LYS A 234 -6.42 -12.45 -33.96
C LYS A 234 -6.30 -11.68 -35.27
N LYS A 235 -5.07 -11.61 -35.79
CA LYS A 235 -4.75 -11.16 -37.16
C LYS A 235 -5.28 -12.18 -38.18
N ASN A 236 -6.53 -12.04 -38.62
CA ASN A 236 -7.05 -12.86 -39.72
C ASN A 236 -6.34 -12.52 -41.03
N SER A 237 -5.57 -13.49 -41.54
CA SER A 237 -4.91 -13.45 -42.84
C SER A 237 -5.93 -13.51 -43.99
N LYS A 238 -5.64 -12.80 -45.08
CA LYS A 238 -6.45 -12.82 -46.29
C LYS A 238 -6.29 -14.16 -47.02
N GLN A 239 -7.38 -14.88 -47.28
CA GLN A 239 -7.54 -15.68 -48.51
C GLN A 239 -8.99 -16.13 -48.71
N LYS A 240 -9.62 -15.67 -49.81
CA LYS A 240 -10.50 -16.48 -50.66
C LYS A 240 -10.79 -15.75 -51.97
N SER A 241 -10.79 -16.51 -53.06
CA SER A 241 -11.19 -16.09 -54.41
C SER A 241 -12.65 -16.45 -54.67
N GLY A 242 -13.28 -15.75 -55.63
CA GLY A 242 -14.65 -16.04 -56.06
C GLY A 242 -15.33 -14.78 -56.61
N SER A 243 -15.71 -14.80 -57.89
CA SER A 243 -16.35 -13.66 -58.57
C SER A 243 -17.79 -14.00 -58.95
N SER A 244 -18.74 -13.08 -58.76
CA SER A 244 -19.71 -12.73 -59.81
C SER A 244 -20.64 -11.54 -59.46
N ASN A 245 -20.72 -10.61 -60.40
CA ASN A 245 -21.91 -9.88 -60.88
C ASN A 245 -22.85 -9.11 -59.93
N VAL A 246 -22.53 -7.81 -59.78
CA VAL A 246 -23.34 -6.67 -60.28
C VAL A 246 -24.85 -6.63 -59.99
N THR A 247 -25.26 -5.60 -59.23
CA THR A 247 -26.32 -4.67 -59.69
C THR A 247 -26.11 -3.26 -59.14
N LYS A 248 -26.70 -2.24 -59.77
CA LYS A 248 -26.42 -0.81 -59.54
C LYS A 248 -27.51 -0.14 -58.69
N ARG A 249 -27.11 0.79 -57.81
CA ARG A 249 -27.79 2.09 -57.56
C ARG A 249 -26.74 3.12 -57.13
N LYS A 250 -27.05 4.41 -57.30
CA LYS A 250 -26.08 5.53 -57.41
C LYS A 250 -26.71 6.83 -56.88
N LEU A 251 -25.88 7.86 -56.62
CA LEU A 251 -26.24 9.28 -56.37
C LEU A 251 -26.88 9.54 -54.98
N VAL A 252 -26.73 10.70 -54.31
CA VAL A 252 -26.06 11.99 -54.62
C VAL A 252 -25.22 12.48 -53.40
N LEU A 253 -24.15 13.25 -53.63
CA LEU A 253 -23.50 14.13 -52.65
C LEU A 253 -23.83 15.60 -52.96
N PRO A 254 -24.32 16.42 -52.01
CA PRO A 254 -24.34 17.89 -52.15
C PRO A 254 -22.91 18.48 -52.05
N SER A 255 -22.70 19.67 -52.64
CA SER A 255 -21.37 20.26 -52.84
C SER A 255 -21.32 21.76 -52.49
N MET A 256 -20.24 22.17 -51.80
CA MET A 256 -19.52 23.46 -51.84
C MET A 256 -20.28 24.80 -51.97
N GLY A 257 -20.00 25.74 -51.05
CA GLY A 257 -20.03 27.19 -51.37
C GLY A 257 -20.15 28.17 -50.19
N GLY A 258 -19.58 29.39 -50.31
CA GLY A 258 -20.13 30.58 -49.62
C GLY A 258 -19.34 31.27 -48.49
N ARG A 259 -18.13 31.79 -48.78
CA ARG A 259 -17.32 32.70 -47.94
C ARG A 259 -18.07 33.87 -47.20
N SER A 260 -17.52 34.25 -46.03
CA SER A 260 -17.08 35.64 -45.62
C SER A 260 -17.88 36.57 -44.66
N LYS A 261 -17.13 37.03 -43.63
CA LYS A 261 -16.93 38.43 -43.12
C LYS A 261 -17.81 39.06 -42.00
N LYS A 262 -17.07 39.55 -40.97
CA LYS A 262 -17.30 40.76 -40.11
C LYS A 262 -18.50 40.77 -39.13
N LEU A 263 -18.56 41.64 -38.11
CA LEU A 263 -17.57 42.19 -37.14
C LEU A 263 -18.33 43.04 -36.08
N MET A 264 -17.82 43.14 -34.84
CA MET A 264 -18.07 44.20 -33.83
C MET A 264 -19.51 44.48 -33.32
N ARG A 265 -19.67 44.49 -31.98
CA ARG A 265 -20.33 45.60 -31.27
C ARG A 265 -19.94 45.66 -29.78
N LEU A 266 -19.48 46.83 -29.32
CA LEU A 266 -19.59 47.32 -27.94
C LEU A 266 -20.91 48.15 -27.86
N GLU A 267 -21.38 48.74 -26.75
CA GLU A 267 -20.70 49.25 -25.56
C GLU A 267 -21.65 49.50 -24.35
N ASN A 268 -21.07 49.60 -23.15
CA ASN A 268 -21.50 50.19 -21.87
C ASN A 268 -22.93 50.69 -21.60
N SER A 269 -23.43 50.45 -20.38
CA SER A 269 -23.74 51.52 -19.39
C SER A 269 -24.09 50.97 -17.99
N ALA A 270 -23.96 51.82 -16.96
CA ALA A 270 -24.42 51.63 -15.58
C ALA A 270 -25.05 52.96 -15.08
N PRO A 271 -25.80 52.99 -13.96
CA PRO A 271 -25.17 53.46 -12.72
C PRO A 271 -25.74 52.93 -11.37
N LEU A 272 -25.06 53.36 -10.30
CA LEU A 272 -25.33 53.41 -8.84
C LEU A 272 -26.78 53.29 -8.30
N LEU A 273 -26.88 52.68 -7.11
CA LEU A 273 -27.63 53.19 -5.94
C LEU A 273 -27.03 52.64 -4.62
N SER A 274 -27.47 53.12 -3.45
CA SER A 274 -26.83 52.95 -2.12
C SER A 274 -27.77 52.40 -1.03
N ASP A 275 -27.28 52.39 0.22
CA ASP A 275 -27.99 52.16 1.50
C ASP A 275 -28.43 50.69 1.74
N GLU A 276 -28.53 50.12 2.95
CA GLU A 276 -27.97 50.42 4.30
C GLU A 276 -27.76 49.04 5.03
N LEU A 277 -27.51 48.81 6.33
CA LEU A 277 -27.54 49.56 7.61
C LEU A 277 -26.52 48.90 8.59
N THR A 278 -26.34 49.43 9.80
CA THR A 278 -25.51 48.87 10.89
C THR A 278 -26.28 47.98 11.88
N THR A 279 -25.60 47.09 12.63
CA THR A 279 -25.68 47.00 14.12
C THR A 279 -24.76 45.91 14.73
N ASN A 280 -23.97 46.29 15.76
CA ASN A 280 -23.82 45.70 17.12
C ASN A 280 -23.68 44.16 17.31
N PHE A 281 -23.00 43.58 18.32
CA PHE A 281 -22.11 44.01 19.43
C PHE A 281 -21.58 42.71 20.11
N ASN A 282 -20.53 42.65 20.94
CA ASN A 282 -19.35 43.49 21.23
C ASN A 282 -18.30 42.61 21.97
N ILE A 283 -17.09 43.13 22.28
CA ILE A 283 -16.09 42.50 23.17
C ILE A 283 -15.95 43.33 24.47
N PRO A 284 -15.89 42.70 25.66
CA PRO A 284 -15.36 43.32 26.88
C PRO A 284 -13.87 42.99 27.08
N ASP A 285 -13.10 43.94 27.60
CA ASP A 285 -11.63 43.86 27.68
C ASP A 285 -11.10 44.22 29.10
N SER A 286 -9.94 43.64 29.43
CA SER A 286 -8.93 44.15 30.39
C SER A 286 -9.12 44.03 31.92
N GLN A 287 -7.93 44.02 32.58
CA GLN A 287 -7.64 44.13 34.03
C GLN A 287 -8.00 42.90 34.91
N GLU A 288 -7.17 42.41 35.85
CA GLU A 288 -5.91 42.93 36.40
C GLU A 288 -4.94 41.84 36.97
N LYS A 289 -3.78 42.24 37.53
CA LYS A 289 -2.70 41.43 38.18
C LYS A 289 -2.15 42.26 39.36
N PRO A 290 -1.55 41.71 40.47
CA PRO A 290 -0.44 40.73 40.39
C PRO A 290 -0.17 39.73 41.58
N GLN A 291 0.69 38.74 41.29
CA GLN A 291 1.73 38.07 42.12
C GLN A 291 1.61 37.84 43.65
N ALA A 292 1.76 36.57 44.05
CA ALA A 292 2.65 36.12 45.15
C ALA A 292 3.05 34.62 44.97
N THR A 293 4.10 34.14 45.67
CA THR A 293 4.62 32.74 45.69
C THR A 293 4.97 32.37 47.18
N PRO A 294 5.58 31.21 47.59
CA PRO A 294 6.10 30.02 46.88
C PRO A 294 5.88 28.63 47.57
N LYS A 295 6.53 27.56 47.04
CA LYS A 295 6.79 26.21 47.65
C LYS A 295 5.56 25.26 47.82
N SER A 296 5.69 23.93 47.80
CA SER A 296 6.75 22.99 47.34
C SER A 296 6.16 21.58 47.03
N ASP A 297 7.03 20.62 46.71
CA ASP A 297 6.88 19.14 46.79
C ASP A 297 6.82 18.34 45.48
N THR A 298 8.01 18.03 44.96
CA THR A 298 8.23 17.12 43.82
C THR A 298 8.08 15.65 44.21
N LYS A 299 6.87 15.09 44.06
CA LYS A 299 6.69 13.62 44.02
C LYS A 299 6.98 13.10 42.61
N ASN A 300 8.11 12.42 42.44
CA ASN A 300 8.51 11.74 41.21
C ASN A 300 7.56 10.58 40.86
N VAL A 301 6.45 10.88 40.19
CA VAL A 301 5.70 9.88 39.44
C VAL A 301 6.51 9.55 38.19
N LYS A 302 7.05 8.33 38.12
CA LYS A 302 7.60 7.81 36.87
C LYS A 302 6.46 7.74 35.85
N GLU A 303 6.52 8.52 34.78
CA GLU A 303 5.62 8.33 33.65
C GLU A 303 5.77 6.89 33.15
N SER A 304 4.67 6.12 33.23
CA SER A 304 4.58 4.83 32.56
C SER A 304 4.76 5.06 31.07
N VAL A 305 5.80 4.45 30.48
CA VAL A 305 6.14 4.60 29.06
C VAL A 305 4.91 4.36 28.21
N LYS A 306 4.35 5.45 27.65
CA LYS A 306 3.25 5.36 26.69
C LYS A 306 3.76 4.62 25.47
N LEU A 307 3.25 3.41 25.24
CA LEU A 307 3.59 2.59 24.09
C LEU A 307 2.98 3.21 22.83
N LEU A 308 3.67 4.19 22.27
CA LEU A 308 3.34 4.83 20.99
C LEU A 308 3.57 3.81 19.87
N ASP A 309 2.54 3.01 19.59
CA ASP A 309 2.53 1.92 18.61
C ASP A 309 2.91 2.42 17.18
N PRO A 310 4.14 2.13 16.67
CA PRO A 310 4.77 2.96 15.62
C PRO A 310 4.31 2.80 14.17
N PHE A 311 3.35 1.93 13.86
CA PHE A 311 3.25 1.31 12.53
C PHE A 311 1.99 1.68 11.74
N CYS A 312 2.20 2.27 10.56
CA CYS A 312 1.17 2.56 9.58
C CYS A 312 1.35 1.66 8.34
N HIS A 313 0.27 1.04 7.88
CA HIS A 313 0.31 0.17 6.71
C HIS A 313 -0.13 0.93 5.46
N TYR A 314 0.36 0.48 4.30
CA TYR A 314 0.03 1.09 3.04
C TYR A 314 -1.41 0.72 2.63
N ASN A 315 -2.35 1.64 2.83
CA ASN A 315 -3.65 1.51 2.18
C ASN A 315 -3.47 1.82 0.69
N THR A 316 -3.52 0.77 -0.15
CA THR A 316 -3.45 0.87 -1.61
C THR A 316 -4.71 1.48 -2.21
N SER A 317 -5.83 1.50 -1.46
CA SER A 317 -6.93 2.40 -1.80
C SER A 317 -6.53 3.84 -1.46
N LEU A 318 -6.65 4.73 -2.44
CA LEU A 318 -6.67 6.17 -2.21
C LEU A 318 -8.00 6.52 -1.53
N ASN A 319 -8.08 6.18 -0.24
CA ASN A 319 -9.20 6.45 0.66
C ASN A 319 -9.69 7.89 0.42
N ASN A 320 -11.00 8.14 0.31
CA ASN A 320 -11.50 9.33 -0.40
C ASN A 320 -11.01 10.67 0.23
N ILE A 321 -10.73 10.65 1.53
CA ILE A 321 -10.04 11.70 2.30
C ILE A 321 -8.61 11.97 1.79
N SER A 322 -7.82 10.94 1.48
CA SER A 322 -6.48 11.05 0.87
C SER A 322 -6.55 11.62 -0.54
N ARG A 323 -7.54 11.21 -1.36
CA ARG A 323 -7.80 11.79 -2.68
C ARG A 323 -8.14 13.28 -2.57
N MET A 324 -9.04 13.65 -1.65
CA MET A 324 -9.37 15.05 -1.31
C MET A 324 -8.16 15.86 -0.81
N LYS A 325 -7.30 15.26 0.04
CA LYS A 325 -6.06 15.89 0.52
C LYS A 325 -5.05 16.09 -0.63
N GLY A 326 -4.97 15.15 -1.56
CA GLY A 326 -4.13 15.22 -2.77
C GLY A 326 -4.64 16.22 -3.83
N LEU A 327 -5.94 16.53 -3.85
CA LEU A 327 -6.49 17.56 -4.73
C LEU A 327 -6.07 18.99 -4.33
N ARG A 328 -5.76 19.24 -3.04
CA ARG A 328 -5.31 20.54 -2.54
C ARG A 328 -4.05 21.02 -3.23
N MET A 329 -4.04 22.27 -3.69
CA MET A 329 -2.92 22.86 -4.44
C MET A 329 -1.59 22.80 -3.68
N GLN A 330 -1.61 22.98 -2.36
CA GLN A 330 -0.42 22.83 -1.51
C GLN A 330 0.20 21.43 -1.67
N THR A 331 -0.58 20.36 -1.52
CA THR A 331 -0.11 18.97 -1.66
C THR A 331 0.46 18.69 -3.04
N LYS A 332 -0.13 19.25 -4.11
CA LYS A 332 0.38 19.15 -5.50
C LYS A 332 1.72 19.87 -5.72
N ILE A 333 2.02 20.92 -4.95
CA ILE A 333 3.29 21.65 -5.02
C ILE A 333 4.36 20.99 -4.12
N THR A 334 3.99 20.65 -2.89
CA THR A 334 4.93 20.35 -1.81
C THR A 334 5.08 18.85 -1.50
N GLY A 335 4.08 18.05 -1.86
CA GLY A 335 3.84 16.76 -1.22
C GLY A 335 3.56 16.90 0.29
N GLY A 336 3.60 15.78 1.00
CA GLY A 336 3.60 15.70 2.47
C GLY A 336 4.42 14.51 2.95
N MET A 337 5.03 14.60 4.14
CA MET A 337 5.81 13.52 4.75
C MET A 337 5.13 12.99 6.02
N ARG A 338 4.97 11.68 6.10
CA ARG A 338 4.72 10.91 7.32
C ARG A 338 6.04 10.60 8.02
N VAL A 339 6.00 10.60 9.35
CA VAL A 339 7.16 10.34 10.24
C VAL A 339 7.15 8.92 10.81
N GLU A 340 6.01 8.24 10.72
CA GLU A 340 5.81 6.82 11.12
C GLU A 340 6.59 5.85 10.22
N GLN A 341 6.77 4.62 10.70
CA GLN A 341 7.31 3.53 9.88
C GLN A 341 6.20 2.92 9.02
N ILE A 342 6.58 2.49 7.81
CA ILE A 342 5.66 2.07 6.76
C ILE A 342 5.91 0.59 6.45
N LEU A 343 4.90 -0.28 6.53
CA LEU A 343 5.04 -1.64 6.01
C LEU A 343 4.94 -1.64 4.47
N SER A 344 5.90 -2.24 3.78
CA SER A 344 5.83 -2.46 2.33
C SER A 344 4.84 -3.58 1.97
N PRO A 345 3.85 -3.35 1.08
CA PRO A 345 2.91 -4.39 0.66
C PRO A 345 3.54 -5.54 -0.15
N TYR A 346 4.66 -5.27 -0.84
CA TYR A 346 5.37 -6.24 -1.69
C TYR A 346 6.35 -7.10 -0.89
N SER A 347 7.26 -6.48 -0.11
CA SER A 347 8.34 -7.22 0.59
C SER A 347 7.97 -7.67 2.00
N GLY A 348 6.94 -7.10 2.62
CA GLY A 348 6.64 -7.29 4.03
C GLY A 348 7.69 -6.70 4.98
N ILE A 349 8.56 -5.82 4.50
CA ILE A 349 9.61 -5.17 5.31
C ILE A 349 9.11 -3.81 5.85
N TYR A 350 9.47 -3.51 7.10
CA TYR A 350 9.24 -2.20 7.71
C TYR A 350 10.26 -1.16 7.21
N LEU A 351 9.75 -0.21 6.42
CA LEU A 351 10.48 0.91 5.90
C LEU A 351 10.57 2.05 6.92
N LYS A 352 11.78 2.57 7.11
CA LYS A 352 12.03 3.78 7.90
C LYS A 352 11.54 5.01 7.12
N PRO A 353 11.06 6.07 7.80
CA PRO A 353 10.59 7.30 7.13
C PRO A 353 11.66 7.96 6.24
N TYR A 354 12.94 7.77 6.57
CA TYR A 354 14.08 8.26 5.79
C TYR A 354 15.03 7.12 5.43
N ILE A 355 15.40 7.05 4.15
CA ILE A 355 16.52 6.26 3.60
C ILE A 355 17.85 6.91 4.02
N ARG A 356 17.92 8.23 3.87
CA ARG A 356 19.10 9.08 4.15
C ARG A 356 18.63 10.51 4.39
N ARG A 357 19.32 11.25 5.25
CA ARG A 357 19.18 12.71 5.36
C ARG A 357 20.53 13.35 5.14
N ASP A 358 20.63 14.27 4.17
CA ASP A 358 21.89 14.85 3.72
C ASP A 358 21.93 16.37 3.99
N ALA A 359 22.62 16.75 5.06
CA ALA A 359 22.92 18.14 5.37
C ALA A 359 24.20 18.67 4.68
N LYS A 360 25.00 17.83 4.02
CA LYS A 360 26.28 18.23 3.41
C LYS A 360 26.10 18.73 1.98
N THR A 361 25.30 18.05 1.17
CA THR A 361 25.07 18.39 -0.24
C THR A 361 24.46 19.80 -0.39
N TYR A 362 25.05 20.63 -1.27
CA TYR A 362 24.67 22.02 -1.49
C TYR A 362 24.45 22.30 -3.00
N PRO A 363 23.21 22.18 -3.51
CA PRO A 363 22.90 22.36 -4.93
C PRO A 363 22.96 23.83 -5.37
N THR A 364 23.23 24.06 -6.66
CA THR A 364 23.39 25.39 -7.27
C THR A 364 22.21 26.33 -6.97
N TRP A 365 20.98 25.82 -6.96
CA TRP A 365 19.81 26.61 -6.58
C TRP A 365 19.89 27.17 -5.14
N LEU A 366 20.28 26.36 -4.16
CA LEU A 366 20.39 26.82 -2.77
C LEU A 366 21.54 27.81 -2.60
N ARG A 367 22.64 27.61 -3.35
CA ARG A 367 23.75 28.57 -3.40
C ARG A 367 23.29 29.94 -3.93
N LEU A 368 22.61 29.96 -5.08
CA LEU A 368 22.07 31.19 -5.67
C LEU A 368 21.08 31.90 -4.72
N MET A 369 20.17 31.15 -4.07
CA MET A 369 19.22 31.74 -3.12
C MET A 369 19.90 32.34 -1.89
N ALA A 370 20.96 31.71 -1.36
CA ALA A 370 21.73 32.25 -0.24
C ALA A 370 22.54 33.50 -0.65
N GLU A 371 23.17 33.47 -1.83
CA GLU A 371 23.88 34.63 -2.40
C GLU A 371 22.91 35.81 -2.63
N LEU A 372 21.70 35.57 -3.15
CA LEU A 372 20.66 36.59 -3.31
C LEU A 372 20.15 37.14 -1.96
N GLN A 373 19.97 36.31 -0.93
CA GLN A 373 19.58 36.77 0.41
C GLN A 373 20.65 37.67 1.03
N LEU A 374 21.93 37.30 0.91
CA LEU A 374 23.04 38.15 1.34
C LEU A 374 23.10 39.47 0.55
N VAL A 375 22.83 39.45 -0.76
CA VAL A 375 22.84 40.66 -1.61
C VAL A 375 21.67 41.60 -1.28
N ALA A 376 20.47 41.08 -1.08
CA ALA A 376 19.29 41.88 -0.76
C ALA A 376 19.43 42.59 0.60
N ASN A 377 19.98 41.88 1.59
CA ASN A 377 20.05 42.37 2.97
C ASN A 377 21.37 43.10 3.31
N ARG A 378 22.18 43.48 2.31
CA ARG A 378 23.47 44.22 2.49
C ARG A 378 23.39 45.51 3.32
N LYS A 379 22.19 46.07 3.54
CA LYS A 379 21.97 47.25 4.38
C LYS A 379 21.96 46.93 5.88
N ASP A 380 21.69 45.68 6.23
CA ASP A 380 21.56 45.20 7.60
C ASP A 380 22.84 44.43 8.00
N LYS A 381 23.61 45.01 8.92
CA LYS A 381 25.00 44.57 9.19
C LYS A 381 25.07 43.22 9.90
N ASP A 382 24.05 42.88 10.67
CA ASP A 382 23.99 41.68 11.50
C ASP A 382 23.12 40.58 10.86
N TYR A 383 22.79 40.69 9.57
CA TYR A 383 21.97 39.70 8.86
C TYR A 383 22.72 38.37 8.67
N ILE A 384 22.37 37.39 9.52
CA ILE A 384 22.83 36.01 9.44
C ILE A 384 21.87 35.19 8.55
N LEU A 385 22.41 34.41 7.61
CA LEU A 385 21.63 33.50 6.77
C LEU A 385 20.87 32.46 7.62
N PRO A 386 19.58 32.18 7.33
CA PRO A 386 18.81 31.21 8.08
C PRO A 386 19.36 29.78 7.89
N PRO A 387 19.32 28.92 8.93
CA PRO A 387 19.91 27.59 8.88
C PRO A 387 19.29 26.72 7.78
N ARG A 388 20.17 26.06 7.00
CA ARG A 388 19.77 25.24 5.84
C ARG A 388 19.20 23.90 6.30
N ALA A 389 18.06 23.52 5.71
CA ALA A 389 17.46 22.21 5.92
C ALA A 389 18.26 21.08 5.22
N PRO A 390 18.17 19.83 5.69
CA PRO A 390 18.70 18.69 4.96
C PRO A 390 17.95 18.46 3.63
N ILE A 391 18.59 17.69 2.75
CA ILE A 391 17.94 17.00 1.64
C ILE A 391 17.58 15.60 2.13
N ASP A 392 16.28 15.33 2.23
CA ASP A 392 15.74 14.11 2.81
C ASP A 392 15.37 13.12 1.70
N TYR A 393 15.92 11.91 1.77
CA TYR A 393 15.63 10.80 0.88
C TYR A 393 14.66 9.86 1.59
N THR A 394 13.52 9.62 0.97
CA THR A 394 12.35 8.93 1.54
C THR A 394 11.83 7.90 0.55
N TYR A 395 11.08 6.91 1.01
CA TYR A 395 10.30 6.05 0.12
C TYR A 395 9.07 6.81 -0.39
N VAL A 396 8.45 6.33 -1.46
CA VAL A 396 7.19 6.92 -1.95
C VAL A 396 6.10 6.86 -0.88
N GLN A 397 5.30 7.92 -0.80
CA GLN A 397 4.16 8.05 0.10
C GLN A 397 2.94 8.48 -0.74
N PRO A 398 1.69 8.18 -0.34
CA PRO A 398 0.50 8.61 -1.10
C PRO A 398 0.43 10.14 -1.29
N GLU A 399 1.02 10.88 -0.36
CA GLU A 399 1.07 12.34 -0.37
C GLU A 399 2.12 12.90 -1.35
N HIS A 400 3.02 12.05 -1.89
CA HIS A 400 3.97 12.43 -2.94
C HIS A 400 3.35 12.33 -4.34
N ILE A 401 2.47 11.35 -4.59
CA ILE A 401 1.95 11.03 -5.93
C ILE A 401 1.33 12.23 -6.68
N PRO A 402 0.47 13.08 -6.08
CA PRO A 402 -0.11 14.22 -6.81
C PRO A 402 0.94 15.20 -7.34
N ALA A 403 2.02 15.40 -6.58
CA ALA A 403 3.14 16.26 -6.97
C ALA A 403 4.08 15.57 -7.97
N ILE A 404 4.34 14.26 -7.80
CA ILE A 404 5.15 13.46 -8.74
C ILE A 404 4.45 13.40 -10.10
N ASN A 405 3.17 13.03 -10.15
CA ASN A 405 2.40 13.00 -11.40
C ASN A 405 2.37 14.40 -12.05
N SER A 406 2.21 15.48 -11.28
CA SER A 406 2.28 16.85 -11.84
C SER A 406 3.66 17.18 -12.44
N ILE A 407 4.76 16.67 -11.87
CA ILE A 407 6.10 16.83 -12.43
C ILE A 407 6.27 15.94 -13.68
N CYS A 408 5.77 14.71 -13.68
CA CYS A 408 5.83 13.82 -14.83
C CYS A 408 5.10 14.38 -16.05
N ASN A 409 3.88 14.89 -15.84
CA ASN A 409 3.09 15.55 -16.89
C ASN A 409 3.74 16.85 -17.41
N GLN A 410 4.71 17.44 -16.69
CA GLN A 410 5.45 18.64 -17.12
C GLN A 410 6.80 18.32 -17.79
N PHE A 411 7.52 17.29 -17.34
CA PHE A 411 8.91 17.02 -17.74
C PHE A 411 9.12 15.72 -18.54
N PHE A 412 8.09 14.88 -18.69
CA PHE A 412 8.11 13.69 -19.54
C PHE A 412 7.01 13.79 -20.60
N TRP A 413 5.80 13.30 -20.31
CA TRP A 413 4.63 13.36 -21.21
C TRP A 413 3.31 13.36 -20.43
N PRO A 414 2.21 13.86 -21.00
CA PRO A 414 0.91 13.84 -20.35
C PRO A 414 0.36 12.42 -20.19
N GLY A 415 -0.40 12.18 -19.11
CA GLY A 415 -1.06 10.89 -18.83
C GLY A 415 -0.28 9.94 -17.92
N ILE A 416 0.90 10.33 -17.42
CA ILE A 416 1.65 9.52 -16.46
C ILE A 416 0.97 9.56 -15.08
N ASP A 417 0.62 8.38 -14.57
CA ASP A 417 0.27 8.14 -13.18
C ASP A 417 1.26 7.13 -12.56
N LEU A 418 1.78 7.43 -11.37
CA LEU A 418 2.69 6.57 -10.62
C LEU A 418 2.06 5.98 -9.35
N THR A 419 0.73 5.99 -9.23
CA THR A 419 -0.03 5.37 -8.13
C THR A 419 0.28 3.88 -7.94
N GLU A 420 0.69 3.16 -8.99
CA GLU A 420 1.12 1.75 -8.89
C GLU A 420 2.38 1.55 -8.02
N SER A 421 3.28 2.54 -7.97
CA SER A 421 4.50 2.46 -7.16
C SER A 421 4.25 2.35 -5.65
N LEU A 422 3.02 2.64 -5.20
CA LEU A 422 2.56 2.46 -3.84
C LEU A 422 2.48 0.97 -3.42
N GLN A 423 2.47 0.05 -4.38
CA GLN A 423 2.48 -1.40 -4.11
C GLN A 423 3.87 -1.91 -3.70
N TYR A 424 4.94 -1.35 -4.26
CA TYR A 424 6.33 -1.76 -4.08
C TYR A 424 7.23 -0.59 -3.59
N PRO A 425 6.90 0.06 -2.45
CA PRO A 425 7.56 1.29 -2.02
C PRO A 425 9.06 1.12 -1.73
N ASP A 426 9.55 -0.09 -1.43
CA ASP A 426 11.00 -0.38 -1.24
C ASP A 426 11.84 0.00 -2.48
N PHE A 427 11.23 -0.13 -3.67
CA PHE A 427 11.84 0.11 -4.97
C PHE A 427 11.58 1.54 -5.48
N SER A 428 11.42 2.47 -4.55
CA SER A 428 11.25 3.90 -4.83
C SER A 428 12.19 4.75 -3.98
N CYS A 429 12.59 5.90 -4.52
CA CYS A 429 13.39 6.88 -3.80
C CYS A 429 12.91 8.29 -4.17
N VAL A 430 12.20 8.96 -3.27
CA VAL A 430 11.69 10.33 -3.42
C VAL A 430 12.54 11.28 -2.58
N VAL A 431 13.01 12.36 -3.21
CA VAL A 431 13.99 13.29 -2.63
C VAL A 431 13.36 14.65 -2.41
N LEU A 432 13.42 15.10 -1.16
CA LEU A 432 12.70 16.25 -0.64
C LEU A 432 13.66 17.29 -0.07
N TYR A 433 13.33 18.57 -0.24
CA TYR A 433 13.93 19.67 0.50
C TYR A 433 12.84 20.41 1.28
N LYS A 434 12.83 20.27 2.61
CA LYS A 434 11.72 20.66 3.52
C LYS A 434 10.39 19.98 3.16
N LYS A 435 9.70 20.51 2.15
CA LYS A 435 8.45 20.03 1.54
C LYS A 435 8.43 20.42 0.06
N LEU A 436 9.43 19.98 -0.69
CA LEU A 436 9.53 20.20 -2.14
C LEU A 436 10.21 18.99 -2.75
N ILE A 437 9.53 18.29 -3.65
CA ILE A 437 10.11 17.16 -4.39
C ILE A 437 11.15 17.73 -5.37
N VAL A 438 12.42 17.47 -5.11
CA VAL A 438 13.57 17.93 -5.92
C VAL A 438 14.10 16.85 -6.85
N GLY A 439 13.79 15.58 -6.58
CA GLY A 439 14.01 14.44 -7.46
C GLY A 439 13.21 13.23 -7.02
N PHE A 440 13.11 12.23 -7.91
CA PHE A 440 12.58 10.91 -7.58
C PHE A 440 13.15 9.86 -8.53
N ALA A 441 13.14 8.59 -8.11
CA ALA A 441 13.41 7.44 -8.95
C ALA A 441 12.50 6.27 -8.57
N PHE A 442 12.08 5.51 -9.57
CA PHE A 442 11.20 4.35 -9.44
C PHE A 442 11.74 3.17 -10.23
N LEU A 443 11.70 1.99 -9.60
CA LEU A 443 12.05 0.71 -10.18
C LEU A 443 10.85 -0.24 -9.99
N VAL A 444 10.43 -0.90 -11.06
CA VAL A 444 9.35 -1.89 -11.07
C VAL A 444 9.99 -3.28 -10.92
N PRO A 445 9.71 -4.00 -9.83
CA PRO A 445 10.25 -5.35 -9.64
C PRO A 445 9.57 -6.36 -10.58
N ASP A 446 10.23 -7.49 -10.82
CA ASP A 446 9.66 -8.70 -11.46
C ASP A 446 9.07 -8.54 -12.86
N VAL A 447 9.55 -7.57 -13.65
CA VAL A 447 9.15 -7.40 -15.07
C VAL A 447 9.55 -8.62 -15.91
N LYS A 448 10.62 -9.34 -15.51
CA LYS A 448 10.80 -10.77 -15.79
C LYS A 448 11.31 -11.46 -14.51
N HIS A 449 11.28 -12.80 -14.46
CA HIS A 449 11.76 -13.59 -13.32
C HIS A 449 13.15 -13.21 -12.79
N THR A 450 14.04 -12.70 -13.65
CA THR A 450 15.41 -12.26 -13.31
C THR A 450 15.65 -10.76 -13.52
N GLU A 451 14.66 -9.99 -14.00
CA GLU A 451 14.84 -8.61 -14.43
C GLU A 451 13.89 -7.64 -13.72
N ASN A 452 14.46 -6.55 -13.25
CA ASN A 452 13.76 -5.37 -12.76
C ASN A 452 13.90 -4.22 -13.75
N TYR A 453 12.91 -3.31 -13.81
CA TYR A 453 12.91 -2.19 -14.76
C TYR A 453 12.93 -0.83 -14.05
N LEU A 454 13.96 -0.02 -14.30
CA LEU A 454 14.07 1.34 -13.79
C LEU A 454 13.22 2.28 -14.66
N SER A 455 11.96 2.48 -14.26
CA SER A 455 10.93 3.10 -15.09
C SER A 455 11.08 4.62 -15.23
N PHE A 456 11.38 5.33 -14.14
CA PHE A 456 11.54 6.78 -14.15
C PHE A 456 12.68 7.23 -13.22
N VAL A 457 13.49 8.19 -13.68
CA VAL A 457 14.48 8.90 -12.87
C VAL A 457 14.40 10.39 -13.20
N PHE A 458 14.15 11.22 -12.18
CA PHE A 458 14.01 12.65 -12.33
C PHE A 458 14.82 13.43 -11.28
N THR A 459 15.38 14.57 -11.69
CA THR A 459 15.92 15.59 -10.79
C THR A 459 15.69 16.96 -11.41
N ARG A 460 15.12 17.89 -10.63
CA ARG A 460 14.81 19.26 -11.09
C ARG A 460 16.06 19.92 -11.67
N PRO A 461 15.99 20.64 -12.81
CA PRO A 461 17.16 21.20 -13.49
C PRO A 461 18.16 21.92 -12.57
N SER A 462 17.69 22.87 -11.75
CA SER A 462 18.50 23.66 -10.80
C SER A 462 19.09 22.86 -9.62
N TRP A 463 18.77 21.57 -9.51
CA TRP A 463 19.19 20.63 -8.48
C TRP A 463 20.06 19.48 -9.03
N ARG A 464 20.41 19.52 -10.33
CA ARG A 464 21.33 18.54 -10.96
C ARG A 464 22.78 18.75 -10.50
N ASN A 465 23.68 17.89 -10.98
CA ASN A 465 25.15 17.94 -10.78
C ASN A 465 25.66 17.89 -9.32
N CYS A 466 24.80 17.78 -8.31
CA CYS A 466 25.17 17.66 -6.89
C CYS A 466 25.06 16.22 -6.32
N GLY A 467 24.94 15.20 -7.18
CA GLY A 467 24.97 13.79 -6.77
C GLY A 467 23.63 13.16 -6.37
N ILE A 468 22.51 13.90 -6.36
CA ILE A 468 21.17 13.39 -5.97
C ILE A 468 20.81 12.11 -6.72
N ALA A 469 20.79 12.16 -8.06
CA ALA A 469 20.46 10.99 -8.89
C ALA A 469 21.44 9.82 -8.72
N LYS A 470 22.73 10.10 -8.40
CA LYS A 470 23.70 9.04 -8.07
C LYS A 470 23.26 8.28 -6.82
N PHE A 471 22.82 8.96 -5.76
CA PHE A 471 22.34 8.25 -4.56
C PHE A 471 21.03 7.49 -4.81
N MET A 472 20.08 8.06 -5.57
CA MET A 472 18.82 7.38 -5.89
C MET A 472 19.05 6.06 -6.64
N ILE A 473 19.84 6.10 -7.72
CA ILE A 473 20.16 4.92 -8.55
C ILE A 473 20.94 3.89 -7.74
N TYR A 474 21.94 4.33 -6.96
CA TYR A 474 22.70 3.46 -6.05
C TYR A 474 21.79 2.72 -5.05
N HIS A 475 20.81 3.42 -4.45
CA HIS A 475 19.89 2.81 -3.49
C HIS A 475 19.01 1.74 -4.16
N LEU A 476 18.39 2.06 -5.30
CA LEU A 476 17.52 1.11 -6.01
C LEU A 476 18.29 -0.15 -6.45
N ILE A 477 19.52 0.02 -6.93
CA ILE A 477 20.45 -1.07 -7.28
C ILE A 477 20.91 -1.89 -6.05
N GLN A 478 20.82 -1.34 -4.84
CA GLN A 478 21.05 -2.08 -3.59
C GLN A 478 19.78 -2.76 -3.04
N THR A 479 18.58 -2.30 -3.39
CA THR A 479 17.33 -3.02 -3.11
C THR A 479 17.17 -4.20 -4.07
N SER A 480 17.63 -4.09 -5.33
CA SER A 480 17.56 -5.13 -6.37
C SER A 480 18.74 -6.12 -6.40
N LEU A 481 19.17 -6.65 -5.24
CA LEU A 481 20.26 -7.62 -5.19
C LEU A 481 19.87 -8.96 -5.83
N GLY A 482 20.73 -9.51 -6.69
CA GLY A 482 20.52 -10.81 -7.36
C GLY A 482 19.52 -10.79 -8.52
N LYS A 483 19.24 -9.62 -9.11
CA LYS A 483 18.44 -9.44 -10.32
C LYS A 483 19.04 -8.34 -11.20
N ASP A 484 18.96 -8.53 -12.51
CA ASP A 484 19.38 -7.53 -13.49
C ASP A 484 18.52 -6.27 -13.39
N VAL A 485 19.11 -5.11 -13.68
CA VAL A 485 18.37 -3.85 -13.79
C VAL A 485 18.41 -3.36 -15.23
N THR A 486 17.24 -3.18 -15.84
CA THR A 486 17.10 -2.70 -17.21
C THR A 486 16.47 -1.30 -17.26
N LEU A 487 16.80 -0.51 -18.30
CA LEU A 487 16.22 0.82 -18.52
C LEU A 487 16.18 1.21 -20.00
N HIS A 488 15.35 2.18 -20.33
CA HIS A 488 15.38 2.89 -21.61
C HIS A 488 15.81 4.36 -21.41
N VAL A 489 16.64 4.88 -22.31
CA VAL A 489 17.09 6.28 -22.29
C VAL A 489 17.18 6.85 -23.71
N SER A 490 16.58 8.02 -23.96
CA SER A 490 16.69 8.70 -25.26
C SER A 490 18.15 9.03 -25.61
N LEU A 491 18.52 8.87 -26.89
CA LEU A 491 19.90 9.03 -27.39
C LEU A 491 20.52 10.38 -27.00
N ASN A 492 19.73 11.45 -26.93
CA ASN A 492 20.20 12.80 -26.65
C ASN A 492 20.32 13.11 -25.14
N ASN A 493 19.88 12.20 -24.26
CA ASN A 493 19.74 12.48 -22.83
C ASN A 493 21.07 12.30 -22.08
N PRO A 494 21.61 13.36 -21.42
CA PRO A 494 22.90 13.28 -20.70
C PRO A 494 22.90 12.34 -19.49
N ALA A 495 21.73 11.80 -19.08
CA ALA A 495 21.64 10.73 -18.09
C ALA A 495 22.38 9.44 -18.51
N LEU A 496 22.60 9.20 -19.80
CA LEU A 496 23.37 8.04 -20.29
C LEU A 496 24.77 7.96 -19.63
N PHE A 497 25.46 9.10 -19.49
CA PHE A 497 26.77 9.16 -18.81
C PHE A 497 26.71 8.88 -17.30
N LEU A 498 25.53 9.00 -16.67
CA LEU A 498 25.32 8.59 -15.27
C LEU A 498 25.12 7.08 -15.19
N TYR A 499 24.32 6.50 -16.09
CA TYR A 499 24.09 5.05 -16.14
C TYR A 499 25.37 4.27 -16.49
N GLN A 500 26.16 4.74 -17.47
CA GLN A 500 27.48 4.16 -17.79
C GLN A 500 28.41 4.15 -16.57
N LYS A 501 28.39 5.18 -15.72
CA LYS A 501 29.17 5.26 -14.46
C LYS A 501 28.66 4.33 -13.35
N PHE A 502 27.52 3.67 -13.54
CA PHE A 502 27.03 2.57 -12.71
C PHE A 502 27.29 1.18 -13.29
N GLY A 503 27.87 1.09 -14.50
CA GLY A 503 28.14 -0.18 -15.19
C GLY A 503 27.02 -0.64 -16.13
N PHE A 504 25.98 0.18 -16.38
CA PHE A 504 24.97 -0.16 -17.40
C PHE A 504 25.61 -0.20 -18.78
N LYS A 505 25.49 -1.36 -19.45
CA LYS A 505 25.86 -1.57 -20.85
C LYS A 505 24.68 -1.20 -21.75
N VAL A 506 24.96 -0.64 -22.93
CA VAL A 506 23.97 -0.54 -24.00
C VAL A 506 23.92 -1.88 -24.72
N GLU A 507 22.73 -2.49 -24.83
CA GLU A 507 22.57 -3.75 -25.57
C GLU A 507 21.98 -3.53 -26.96
N ASN A 508 20.95 -2.71 -27.05
CA ASN A 508 20.16 -2.53 -28.26
C ASN A 508 19.74 -1.06 -28.44
N VAL A 509 19.53 -0.65 -29.69
CA VAL A 509 18.89 0.62 -30.04
C VAL A 509 17.45 0.33 -30.44
N VAL A 510 16.49 0.87 -29.70
CA VAL A 510 15.06 0.73 -29.98
C VAL A 510 14.58 1.97 -30.73
N LEU A 511 14.24 1.82 -31.99
CA LEU A 511 13.70 2.91 -32.80
C LEU A 511 12.28 3.26 -32.34
N ASP A 512 11.95 4.56 -32.35
CA ASP A 512 10.61 5.12 -32.15
C ASP A 512 9.91 4.73 -30.84
N PHE A 513 10.70 4.31 -29.84
CA PHE A 513 10.25 3.95 -28.50
C PHE A 513 9.41 5.06 -27.83
N TYR A 514 9.80 6.32 -27.99
CA TYR A 514 9.10 7.48 -27.43
C TYR A 514 8.07 8.12 -28.39
N ASP A 515 7.92 7.64 -29.64
CA ASP A 515 7.01 8.23 -30.64
C ASP A 515 5.53 8.22 -30.20
N LYS A 516 5.15 7.20 -29.40
CA LYS A 516 3.81 7.06 -28.81
C LYS A 516 3.54 7.98 -27.61
N TYR A 517 4.58 8.64 -27.08
CA TYR A 517 4.53 9.35 -25.81
C TYR A 517 4.87 10.84 -25.94
N PHE A 518 5.87 11.18 -26.77
CA PHE A 518 6.21 12.57 -27.03
C PHE A 518 5.13 13.28 -27.85
N ARG A 519 4.94 14.56 -27.55
CA ARG A 519 4.21 15.47 -28.44
C ARG A 519 5.07 15.80 -29.66
N SER A 520 4.42 16.29 -30.71
CA SER A 520 5.02 16.88 -31.92
C SER A 520 6.07 17.98 -31.66
N ASP A 521 6.07 18.53 -30.46
CA ASP A 521 6.73 19.77 -30.07
C ASP A 521 8.05 19.53 -29.30
N VAL A 522 8.43 18.26 -29.10
CA VAL A 522 9.59 17.85 -28.29
C VAL A 522 10.83 17.63 -29.17
N THR A 523 11.96 18.24 -28.79
CA THR A 523 13.24 18.18 -29.55
C THR A 523 14.13 16.98 -29.22
N ASP A 524 13.73 16.12 -28.30
CA ASP A 524 14.49 14.92 -27.91
C ASP A 524 14.31 13.77 -28.92
N SER A 525 15.32 12.90 -29.02
CA SER A 525 15.29 11.75 -29.93
C SER A 525 14.18 10.77 -29.54
N LYS A 526 13.35 10.40 -30.53
CA LYS A 526 12.27 9.39 -30.40
C LYS A 526 12.80 7.97 -30.16
N HIS A 527 14.00 7.68 -30.64
CA HIS A 527 14.69 6.40 -30.40
C HIS A 527 15.25 6.36 -28.97
N ALA A 528 15.43 5.15 -28.43
CA ALA A 528 16.01 4.90 -27.11
C ALA A 528 17.18 3.90 -27.18
N PHE A 529 18.19 4.09 -26.33
CA PHE A 529 19.08 3.00 -25.95
C PHE A 529 18.36 2.14 -24.90
N PHE A 530 18.35 0.83 -25.12
CA PHE A 530 18.05 -0.16 -24.08
C PHE A 530 19.35 -0.53 -23.37
N CYS A 531 19.36 -0.41 -22.05
CA CYS A 531 20.55 -0.67 -21.24
C CYS A 531 20.25 -1.69 -20.13
N ARG A 532 21.17 -2.63 -19.92
CA ARG A 532 21.14 -3.60 -18.81
C ARG A 532 22.36 -3.40 -17.89
N LEU A 533 22.14 -3.56 -16.60
CA LEU A 533 23.15 -3.82 -15.59
C LEU A 533 22.98 -5.27 -15.13
N GLU A 534 23.88 -6.15 -15.55
CA GLU A 534 23.95 -7.55 -15.11
C GLU A 534 24.39 -7.61 -13.64
N ARG A 535 23.83 -8.53 -12.83
CA ARG A 535 23.97 -8.42 -11.37
C ARG A 535 24.09 -9.69 -10.51
#